data_AF-A0A3R7SST2-F1
#
_entry.id   AF-A0A3R7SST2-F1
#
_cell.length_a   1.000
_cell.length_b   1.000
_cell.length_c   1.000
_cell.angle_alpha   90.00
_cell.angle_beta   90.00
_cell.angle_gamma   90.00
#
_symmetry.space_group_name_H-M   'P 1'
#
loop_
_entity.id
_entity.type
_entity.pdbx_description
1 polymer ?
#
loop_
_entity_poly.entity_id
_entity_poly.type
_entity_poly.pdbx_seq_one_letter_code
_entity_poly.pdbx_strand_id
1 'polypeptide(L)'
;MKKFYLCKLCLIVFGALLAVHGVSANERFIPLELFTGGEIREDKKIKFTETNLVFGEKKRKKIVGPEDWKNPQTGEAFKVYKRTRKGQSGLKTQLFTVTNDGQCIGRVWDSRRGGKVIENGCKFPLGVWKVGETRSFDGSSGGKPRKIEVTILKLGKKQRDKVTFNWKLYDGSGKLMDDNDYTFSPGKAMTKLNDKKL
;
A
#
# COMPACT_ATOMS: atom_id res chain seq x y z
N MET A 1 -11.62 -66.83 33.00
CA MET A 1 -12.38 -66.23 31.89
C MET A 1 -12.63 -64.75 32.20
N LYS A 2 -11.88 -63.81 31.61
CA LYS A 2 -12.17 -62.37 31.68
C LYS A 2 -12.23 -61.83 30.26
N LYS A 3 -13.39 -61.27 29.92
CA LYS A 3 -13.79 -60.83 28.59
C LYS A 3 -12.98 -59.61 28.15
N PHE A 4 -12.44 -59.69 26.93
CA PHE A 4 -11.90 -58.57 26.16
C PHE A 4 -13.03 -57.61 25.77
N TYR A 5 -13.06 -56.43 26.37
CA TYR A 5 -13.74 -55.26 25.80
C TYR A 5 -12.96 -54.02 26.20
N LEU A 6 -11.95 -53.65 25.42
CA LEU A 6 -11.44 -52.29 25.49
C LEU A 6 -11.14 -51.78 24.09
N CYS A 7 -12.11 -51.00 23.62
CA CYS A 7 -11.89 -49.77 22.87
C CYS A 7 -11.33 -49.90 21.46
N LYS A 8 -12.22 -50.31 20.53
CA LYS A 8 -12.17 -49.90 19.12
C LYS A 8 -12.27 -48.37 18.90
N LEU A 9 -12.31 -47.56 19.99
CA LEU A 9 -12.43 -46.11 19.96
C LEU A 9 -11.09 -45.35 20.07
N CYS A 10 -9.94 -46.05 20.10
CA CYS A 10 -8.63 -45.38 20.14
C CYS A 10 -8.01 -45.14 18.76
N LEU A 11 -8.52 -45.76 17.69
CA LEU A 11 -7.96 -45.62 16.34
C LEU A 11 -8.57 -44.48 15.50
N ILE A 12 -9.67 -43.86 15.94
CA ILE A 12 -10.28 -42.73 15.23
C ILE A 12 -9.74 -41.38 15.72
N VAL A 13 -9.12 -41.32 16.91
CA VAL A 13 -8.62 -40.06 17.48
C VAL A 13 -7.19 -39.72 17.03
N PHE A 14 -6.42 -40.70 16.54
CA PHE A 14 -5.04 -40.46 16.08
C PHE A 14 -4.90 -40.04 14.62
N GLY A 15 -5.97 -40.13 13.81
CA GLY A 15 -5.94 -39.77 12.38
C GLY A 15 -6.26 -38.30 12.09
N ALA A 16 -6.76 -37.54 13.07
CA ALA A 16 -7.23 -36.16 12.87
C ALA A 16 -6.19 -35.08 13.23
N LEU A 17 -5.01 -35.46 13.74
CA LEU A 17 -4.05 -34.49 14.31
C LEU A 17 -2.90 -34.07 13.38
N LEU A 18 -2.78 -34.59 12.17
CA LEU A 18 -1.64 -34.30 11.28
C LEU A 18 -2.06 -33.98 9.85
N ALA A 19 -2.93 -32.97 9.70
CA ALA A 19 -3.10 -32.29 8.42
C ALA A 19 -3.44 -30.81 8.62
N VAL A 20 -2.82 -30.14 9.61
CA VAL A 20 -2.64 -28.68 9.51
C VAL A 20 -1.53 -28.46 8.47
N HIS A 21 -1.87 -28.69 7.21
CA HIS A 21 -1.11 -28.11 6.12
C HIS A 21 -1.17 -26.61 6.39
N GLY A 22 -0.06 -26.01 6.82
CA GLY A 22 0.04 -24.57 6.92
C GLY A 22 -0.36 -24.02 5.56
N VAL A 23 -1.57 -23.48 5.47
CA VAL A 23 -1.97 -22.66 4.33
C VAL A 23 -1.00 -21.50 4.41
N SER A 24 0.10 -21.61 3.66
CA SER A 24 1.07 -20.54 3.52
C SER A 24 0.26 -19.39 2.93
N ALA A 25 -0.16 -18.47 3.78
CA ALA A 25 -0.81 -17.25 3.35
C ALA A 25 0.12 -16.65 2.29
N ASN A 26 -0.44 -16.32 1.12
CA ASN A 26 0.34 -15.77 0.01
C ASN A 26 0.80 -14.36 0.43
N GLU A 27 1.91 -14.32 1.16
CA GLU A 27 2.50 -13.14 1.77
C GLU A 27 3.77 -12.75 1.04
N ARG A 28 4.00 -11.45 0.93
CA ARG A 28 5.15 -10.93 0.18
C ARG A 28 5.52 -9.53 0.66
N PHE A 29 6.81 -9.25 0.62
CA PHE A 29 7.33 -7.90 0.73
C PHE A 29 6.98 -7.07 -0.53
N ILE A 30 6.34 -5.93 -0.32
CA ILE A 30 6.01 -4.93 -1.34
C ILE A 30 7.08 -3.82 -1.28
N PRO A 31 8.01 -3.76 -2.26
CA PRO A 31 9.06 -2.75 -2.29
C PRO A 31 8.53 -1.37 -2.67
N LEU A 32 9.24 -0.33 -2.24
CA LEU A 32 8.97 1.07 -2.57
C LEU A 32 9.06 1.33 -4.08
N GLU A 33 9.91 0.56 -4.74
CA GLU A 33 10.24 0.60 -6.16
C GLU A 33 9.03 0.24 -7.03
N LEU A 34 8.02 -0.47 -6.50
CA LEU A 34 6.74 -0.65 -7.21
C LEU A 34 5.95 0.66 -7.31
N PHE A 35 6.05 1.57 -6.32
CA PHE A 35 5.39 2.86 -6.36
C PHE A 35 6.14 3.87 -7.25
N THR A 36 7.48 3.90 -7.13
CA THR A 36 8.34 4.84 -7.87
C THR A 36 8.58 4.38 -9.31
N GLY A 37 8.49 3.07 -9.56
CA GLY A 37 8.88 2.45 -10.82
C GLY A 37 10.40 2.35 -11.01
N GLY A 38 11.17 2.44 -9.93
CA GLY A 38 12.60 2.12 -9.92
C GLY A 38 12.86 0.61 -10.12
N GLU A 39 14.15 0.26 -10.22
CA GLU A 39 14.57 -1.14 -10.28
C GLU A 39 14.34 -1.82 -8.93
N ILE A 40 13.61 -2.94 -8.95
CA ILE A 40 13.33 -3.70 -7.72
C ILE A 40 14.59 -4.46 -7.32
N ARG A 41 15.02 -4.24 -6.07
CA ARG A 41 16.12 -4.95 -5.43
C ARG A 41 15.65 -6.27 -4.83
N GLU A 42 16.60 -7.17 -4.58
CA GLU A 42 16.34 -8.49 -3.97
C GLU A 42 16.22 -8.42 -2.44
N ASP A 43 16.72 -7.36 -1.79
CA ASP A 43 16.59 -7.18 -0.34
C ASP A 43 15.14 -6.85 0.08
N LYS A 44 14.78 -7.13 1.33
CA LYS A 44 13.47 -6.83 1.92
C LYS A 44 13.52 -5.58 2.79
N LYS A 45 14.09 -4.48 2.28
CA LYS A 45 14.21 -3.21 3.01
C LYS A 45 13.51 -2.08 2.25
N ILE A 46 12.85 -1.20 2.99
CA ILE A 46 12.36 0.06 2.45
C ILE A 46 13.53 1.05 2.47
N LYS A 47 13.99 1.47 1.30
CA LYS A 47 15.02 2.51 1.17
C LYS A 47 14.64 3.43 0.03
N PHE A 48 14.86 4.72 0.22
CA PHE A 48 14.73 5.70 -0.86
C PHE A 48 15.82 5.46 -1.90
N THR A 49 15.41 5.30 -3.15
CA THR A 49 16.29 5.23 -4.32
C THR A 49 15.89 6.29 -5.32
N GLU A 50 16.86 6.76 -6.09
CA GLU A 50 16.62 7.73 -7.16
C GLU A 50 15.59 7.21 -8.18
N THR A 51 14.75 8.12 -8.66
CA THR A 51 13.77 7.84 -9.71
C THR A 51 13.50 9.08 -10.53
N ASN A 52 13.23 8.87 -11.83
CA ASN A 52 12.79 9.90 -12.75
C ASN A 52 11.93 9.23 -13.83
N LEU A 53 10.67 8.94 -13.48
CA LEU A 53 9.78 8.15 -14.32
C LEU A 53 8.58 8.97 -14.79
N VAL A 54 8.31 8.94 -16.10
CA VAL A 54 7.03 9.34 -16.69
C VAL A 54 6.17 8.10 -16.89
N PHE A 55 4.93 8.12 -16.38
CA PHE A 55 4.08 6.93 -16.34
C PHE A 55 2.59 7.21 -16.56
N GLY A 56 1.82 6.11 -16.62
CA GLY A 56 0.42 6.06 -16.99
C GLY A 56 0.20 6.09 -18.51
N GLU A 57 -0.92 5.56 -18.97
CA GLU A 57 -1.26 5.39 -20.39
C GLU A 57 -1.05 6.66 -21.23
N LYS A 58 -1.56 7.80 -20.74
CA LYS A 58 -1.43 9.11 -21.43
C LYS A 58 -0.09 9.82 -21.18
N LYS A 59 0.87 9.19 -20.48
CA LYS A 59 2.16 9.78 -20.07
C LYS A 59 2.05 11.16 -19.40
N ARG A 60 0.96 11.39 -18.65
CA ARG A 60 0.67 12.67 -17.98
C ARG A 60 1.17 12.76 -16.54
N LYS A 61 1.72 11.67 -16.00
CA LYS A 61 2.23 11.60 -14.63
C LYS A 61 3.74 11.49 -14.65
N LYS A 62 4.41 12.17 -13.73
CA LYS A 62 5.86 12.05 -13.52
C LYS A 62 6.14 11.90 -12.03
N ILE A 63 7.08 11.04 -11.65
CA ILE A 63 7.62 10.95 -10.29
C ILE A 63 9.13 11.13 -10.33
N VAL A 64 9.65 11.96 -9.42
CA VAL A 64 11.07 12.29 -9.28
C VAL A 64 11.44 12.31 -7.80
N GLY A 65 12.68 11.97 -7.47
CA GLY A 65 13.25 12.08 -6.13
C GLY A 65 14.06 10.83 -5.77
N PRO A 66 14.44 10.67 -4.50
CA PRO A 66 14.05 11.51 -3.36
C PRO A 66 14.63 12.93 -3.41
N GLU A 67 13.91 13.91 -2.89
CA GLU A 67 14.44 15.24 -2.54
C GLU A 67 14.19 15.52 -1.06
N ASP A 68 15.03 16.33 -0.43
CA ASP A 68 14.79 16.75 0.95
C ASP A 68 13.64 17.77 0.98
N TRP A 69 12.72 17.60 1.92
CA TRP A 69 11.59 18.49 2.11
C TRP A 69 11.40 18.82 3.58
N LYS A 70 11.11 20.09 3.86
CA LYS A 70 10.79 20.57 5.19
C LYS A 70 9.29 20.80 5.29
N ASN A 71 8.65 20.15 6.25
CA ASN A 71 7.24 20.35 6.54
C ASN A 71 7.02 21.80 6.96
N PRO A 72 6.18 22.59 6.25
CA PRO A 72 5.98 24.00 6.57
C PRO A 72 5.21 24.21 7.89
N GLN A 73 4.53 23.19 8.41
CA GLN A 73 3.77 23.28 9.66
C GLN A 73 4.58 22.84 10.87
N THR A 74 5.34 21.75 10.78
CA THR A 74 6.10 21.20 11.91
C THR A 74 7.57 21.57 11.90
N GLY A 75 8.11 22.01 10.76
CA GLY A 75 9.54 22.25 10.58
C GLY A 75 10.39 20.99 10.43
N GLU A 76 9.79 19.81 10.53
CA GLU A 76 10.49 18.53 10.38
C GLU A 76 10.96 18.32 8.94
N ALA A 77 12.16 17.77 8.77
CA ALA A 77 12.75 17.51 7.47
C ALA A 77 12.80 16.01 7.18
N PHE A 78 12.37 15.61 5.99
CA PHE A 78 12.42 14.23 5.53
C PHE A 78 12.48 14.13 4.01
N LYS A 79 12.86 12.95 3.51
CA LYS A 79 12.94 12.68 2.07
C LYS A 79 11.56 12.47 1.48
N VAL A 80 11.31 13.06 0.31
CA VAL A 80 10.05 12.91 -0.43
C VAL A 80 10.28 12.59 -1.90
N TYR A 81 9.33 11.89 -2.51
CA TYR A 81 9.16 11.84 -3.95
C TYR A 81 8.15 12.89 -4.39
N LYS A 82 8.53 13.69 -5.38
CA LYS A 82 7.64 14.63 -6.05
C LYS A 82 6.95 13.97 -7.21
N ARG A 83 5.62 13.88 -7.14
CA ARG A 83 4.77 13.42 -8.25
C ARG A 83 4.01 14.58 -8.85
N THR A 84 4.07 14.72 -10.17
CA THR A 84 3.25 15.69 -10.91
C THR A 84 2.24 14.99 -11.81
N ARG A 85 1.11 15.64 -12.07
CA ARG A 85 0.11 15.22 -13.07
C ARG A 85 -0.36 16.42 -13.87
N LYS A 86 -0.15 16.38 -15.19
CA LYS A 86 -0.73 17.36 -16.12
C LYS A 86 -2.23 17.13 -16.25
N GLY A 87 -3.05 18.13 -15.93
CA GLY A 87 -4.51 18.12 -16.08
C GLY A 87 -5.01 19.34 -16.85
N GLN A 88 -6.32 19.43 -17.06
CA GLN A 88 -6.95 20.61 -17.69
C GLN A 88 -6.73 21.87 -16.86
N SER A 89 -6.92 21.78 -15.54
CA SER A 89 -6.71 22.88 -14.59
C SER A 89 -5.24 23.14 -14.23
N GLY A 90 -4.30 22.80 -15.11
CA GLY A 90 -2.86 22.97 -14.89
C GLY A 90 -2.15 21.79 -14.22
N LEU A 91 -0.94 22.07 -13.71
CA LEU A 91 -0.04 21.08 -13.11
C LEU A 91 -0.42 20.82 -11.65
N LYS A 92 -0.73 19.57 -11.33
CA LYS A 92 -0.95 19.11 -9.95
C LYS A 92 0.35 18.54 -9.42
N THR A 93 0.84 19.03 -8.28
CA THR A 93 2.05 18.54 -7.62
C THR A 93 1.69 17.92 -6.28
N GLN A 94 2.27 16.78 -5.97
CA GLN A 94 2.04 16.03 -4.74
C GLN A 94 3.37 15.50 -4.24
N LEU A 95 3.59 15.56 -2.93
CA LEU A 95 4.79 15.01 -2.29
C LEU A 95 4.43 13.74 -1.52
N PHE A 96 5.31 12.75 -1.59
CA PHE A 96 5.10 11.44 -1.02
C PHE A 96 6.31 10.99 -0.20
N THR A 97 6.08 10.39 0.95
CA THR A 97 7.15 9.78 1.76
C THR A 97 6.67 8.49 2.42
N VAL A 98 7.60 7.74 3.01
CA VAL A 98 7.29 6.56 3.81
C VAL A 98 6.63 7.01 5.12
N THR A 99 5.53 6.37 5.48
CA THR A 99 4.63 6.73 6.59
C THR A 99 4.19 5.46 7.31
N ASN A 100 3.45 5.61 8.41
CA ASN A 100 2.85 4.48 9.13
C ASN A 100 3.90 3.40 9.47
N ASP A 101 5.04 3.82 10.04
CA ASP A 101 6.15 2.95 10.43
C ASP A 101 6.64 2.01 9.31
N GLY A 102 6.71 2.54 8.09
CA GLY A 102 7.19 1.77 6.93
C GLY A 102 6.13 0.91 6.25
N GLN A 103 4.87 0.95 6.70
CA GLN A 103 3.78 0.15 6.13
C GLN A 103 3.14 0.80 4.90
N CYS A 104 3.38 2.08 4.64
CA CYS A 104 2.85 2.78 3.47
C CYS A 104 3.79 3.85 2.93
N ILE A 105 3.66 4.17 1.64
CA ILE A 105 4.02 5.49 1.13
C ILE A 105 2.77 6.37 1.08
N GLY A 106 2.82 7.47 1.80
CA GLY A 106 1.74 8.42 2.03
C GLY A 106 1.91 9.69 1.24
N ARG A 107 0.81 10.39 0.93
CA ARG A 107 0.87 11.80 0.53
C ARG A 107 1.15 12.62 1.78
N VAL A 108 2.06 13.58 1.70
CA VAL A 108 2.34 14.57 2.77
C VAL A 108 2.00 16.00 2.36
N TRP A 109 1.92 16.26 1.06
CA TRP A 109 1.52 17.56 0.54
C TRP A 109 0.83 17.44 -0.82
N ASP A 110 -0.12 18.34 -1.09
CA ASP A 110 -0.87 18.42 -2.34
C ASP A 110 -1.10 19.88 -2.75
N SER A 111 -0.69 20.27 -3.95
CA SER A 111 -0.72 21.66 -4.43
C SER A 111 -2.12 22.22 -4.67
N ARG A 112 -3.14 21.37 -4.70
CA ARG A 112 -4.51 21.80 -5.01
C ARG A 112 -5.04 22.72 -3.90
N ARG A 113 -5.81 23.74 -4.28
CA ARG A 113 -6.47 24.69 -3.37
C ARG A 113 -5.50 25.41 -2.41
N GLY A 114 -4.38 25.91 -2.93
CA GLY A 114 -3.40 26.69 -2.15
C GLY A 114 -2.34 25.86 -1.42
N GLY A 115 -2.31 24.55 -1.61
CA GLY A 115 -1.40 23.68 -0.89
C GLY A 115 -2.02 23.15 0.39
N LYS A 116 -1.93 21.84 0.60
CA LYS A 116 -2.48 21.18 1.77
C LYS A 116 -1.49 20.15 2.29
N VAL A 117 -1.11 20.29 3.56
CA VAL A 117 -0.36 19.27 4.31
C VAL A 117 -1.30 18.12 4.68
N ILE A 118 -0.75 16.91 4.61
CA ILE A 118 -1.44 15.65 4.89
C ILE A 118 -0.57 14.91 5.89
N GLU A 119 -1.15 14.50 7.01
CA GLU A 119 -0.44 13.75 8.04
C GLU A 119 -0.79 12.28 7.93
N ASN A 120 0.23 11.44 8.10
CA ASN A 120 0.13 9.98 8.16
C ASN A 120 -0.70 9.32 7.04
N GLY A 121 -0.76 9.94 5.86
CA GLY A 121 -1.50 9.37 4.73
C GLY A 121 -0.96 7.99 4.33
N CYS A 122 -1.79 7.14 3.75
CA CYS A 122 -1.35 5.90 3.11
C CYS A 122 -1.88 5.88 1.68
N LYS A 123 -1.03 5.88 0.65
CA LYS A 123 -1.46 5.81 -0.76
C LYS A 123 -1.16 4.45 -1.40
N PHE A 124 -0.13 3.78 -0.93
CA PHE A 124 0.33 2.51 -1.45
C PHE A 124 0.95 1.69 -0.31
N PRO A 125 0.62 0.39 -0.19
CA PRO A 125 1.14 -0.49 0.85
C PRO A 125 2.63 -0.78 0.63
N LEU A 126 3.39 -0.84 1.72
CA LEU A 126 4.82 -1.19 1.76
C LEU A 126 5.05 -2.29 2.79
N GLY A 127 6.17 -3.00 2.64
CA GLY A 127 6.55 -4.03 3.61
C GLY A 127 5.82 -5.36 3.37
N VAL A 128 5.74 -6.21 4.39
CA VAL A 128 5.11 -7.54 4.28
C VAL A 128 3.61 -7.42 4.39
N TRP A 129 2.90 -7.97 3.41
CA TRP A 129 1.45 -8.06 3.36
C TRP A 129 0.99 -9.44 2.88
N LYS A 130 -0.26 -9.80 3.19
CA LYS A 130 -0.94 -11.03 2.75
C LYS A 130 -2.09 -10.71 1.80
N VAL A 131 -2.36 -11.59 0.84
CA VAL A 131 -3.60 -11.49 0.04
C VAL A 131 -4.83 -11.57 0.97
N GLY A 132 -5.79 -10.67 0.78
CA GLY A 132 -7.00 -10.54 1.59
C GLY A 132 -6.82 -9.71 2.87
N GLU A 133 -5.58 -9.39 3.26
CA GLU A 133 -5.31 -8.56 4.44
C GLU A 133 -5.82 -7.15 4.23
N THR A 134 -6.53 -6.63 5.24
CA THR A 134 -6.95 -5.24 5.34
C THR A 134 -6.25 -4.59 6.53
N ARG A 135 -5.67 -3.40 6.31
CA ARG A 135 -5.22 -2.53 7.41
C ARG A 135 -5.89 -1.16 7.32
N SER A 136 -6.08 -0.55 8.48
CA SER A 136 -6.64 0.79 8.61
C SER A 136 -5.57 1.74 9.15
N PHE A 137 -5.56 2.97 8.64
CA PHE A 137 -4.63 4.02 9.02
C PHE A 137 -5.39 5.32 9.25
N ASP A 138 -5.16 5.94 10.41
CA ASP A 138 -5.66 7.26 10.71
C ASP A 138 -4.68 8.33 10.23
N GLY A 139 -5.22 9.43 9.73
CA GLY A 139 -4.42 10.56 9.28
C GLY A 139 -5.26 11.82 9.16
N SER A 140 -4.68 12.85 8.54
CA SER A 140 -5.36 14.14 8.39
C SER A 140 -5.13 14.74 7.01
N SER A 141 -6.05 15.61 6.58
CA SER A 141 -5.92 16.36 5.32
C SER A 141 -6.27 17.82 5.52
N GLY A 142 -5.25 18.64 5.76
CA GLY A 142 -5.40 20.04 6.17
C GLY A 142 -6.15 20.14 7.50
N GLY A 143 -5.69 19.40 8.51
CA GLY A 143 -6.27 19.35 9.85
C GLY A 143 -7.57 18.56 9.99
N LYS A 144 -8.21 18.14 8.90
CA LYS A 144 -9.45 17.34 8.96
C LYS A 144 -9.12 15.85 9.11
N PRO A 145 -9.65 15.15 10.12
CA PRO A 145 -9.44 13.71 10.31
C PRO A 145 -9.86 12.88 9.10
N ARG A 146 -9.14 11.80 8.85
CA ARG A 146 -9.34 10.84 7.78
C ARG A 146 -9.00 9.45 8.29
N LYS A 147 -9.74 8.46 7.79
CA LYS A 147 -9.37 7.05 7.90
C LYS A 147 -9.14 6.50 6.50
N ILE A 148 -8.09 5.71 6.34
CA ILE A 148 -7.71 5.05 5.10
C ILE A 148 -7.73 3.55 5.34
N GLU A 149 -8.37 2.80 4.44
CA GLU A 149 -8.33 1.33 4.46
C GLU A 149 -7.66 0.82 3.20
N VAL A 150 -6.76 -0.15 3.37
CA VAL A 150 -6.03 -0.80 2.28
C VAL A 150 -6.23 -2.30 2.38
N THR A 151 -6.77 -2.90 1.32
CA THR A 151 -6.97 -4.35 1.21
C THR A 151 -6.18 -4.92 0.04
N ILE A 152 -5.34 -5.92 0.26
CA ILE A 152 -4.60 -6.57 -0.83
C ILE A 152 -5.51 -7.53 -1.60
N LEU A 153 -5.73 -7.24 -2.88
CA LEU A 153 -6.58 -8.07 -3.75
C LEU A 153 -5.76 -9.13 -4.50
N LYS A 154 -4.58 -8.75 -5.00
CA LYS A 154 -3.64 -9.64 -5.70
C LYS A 154 -2.22 -9.21 -5.38
N LEU A 155 -1.37 -10.15 -4.96
CA LEU A 155 -0.01 -9.83 -4.53
C LEU A 155 1.09 -10.40 -5.44
N GLY A 156 0.84 -11.53 -6.10
CA GLY A 156 1.88 -12.31 -6.77
C GLY A 156 2.85 -12.96 -5.78
N LYS A 157 3.70 -13.85 -6.27
CA LYS A 157 4.66 -14.62 -5.45
C LYS A 157 6.05 -13.99 -5.41
N LYS A 158 6.48 -13.36 -6.51
CA LYS A 158 7.82 -12.76 -6.65
C LYS A 158 7.79 -11.27 -6.33
N GLN A 159 8.89 -10.71 -5.83
CA GLN A 159 9.00 -9.27 -5.55
C GLN A 159 8.67 -8.40 -6.78
N ARG A 160 9.04 -8.88 -7.96
CA ARG A 160 8.77 -8.29 -9.27
C ARG A 160 7.39 -8.63 -9.83
N ASP A 161 6.48 -9.16 -9.03
CA ASP A 161 5.09 -9.31 -9.45
C ASP A 161 4.31 -8.02 -9.19
N LYS A 162 3.28 -7.81 -10.01
CA LYS A 162 2.32 -6.71 -9.86
C LYS A 162 1.57 -6.86 -8.53
N VAL A 163 1.19 -5.73 -7.94
CA VAL A 163 0.27 -5.70 -6.81
C VAL A 163 -1.01 -4.98 -7.21
N THR A 164 -2.15 -5.55 -6.81
CA THR A 164 -3.46 -4.91 -6.88
C THR A 164 -4.05 -4.84 -5.48
N PHE A 165 -4.53 -3.65 -5.09
CA PHE A 165 -5.14 -3.42 -3.79
C PHE A 165 -6.34 -2.49 -3.92
N ASN A 166 -7.31 -2.68 -3.04
CA ASN A 166 -8.40 -1.73 -2.81
C ASN A 166 -7.93 -0.66 -1.82
N TRP A 167 -8.35 0.57 -2.06
CA TRP A 167 -8.02 1.73 -1.26
C TRP A 167 -9.28 2.55 -1.02
N LYS A 168 -9.66 2.68 0.25
CA LYS A 168 -10.81 3.48 0.66
C LYS A 168 -10.38 4.67 1.50
N LEU A 169 -11.08 5.78 1.33
CA LEU A 169 -10.94 6.97 2.16
C LEU A 169 -12.26 7.28 2.83
N TYR A 170 -12.20 7.56 4.12
CA TYR A 170 -13.32 8.00 4.92
C TYR A 170 -13.03 9.39 5.50
N ASP A 171 -14.06 10.20 5.71
CA ASP A 171 -13.94 11.40 6.54
C ASP A 171 -14.02 11.07 8.05
N GLY A 172 -13.87 12.09 8.89
CA GLY A 172 -13.93 11.95 10.35
C GLY A 172 -15.29 11.51 10.90
N SER A 173 -16.36 11.52 10.10
CA SER A 173 -17.67 10.97 10.48
C SER A 173 -17.82 9.49 10.10
N GLY A 174 -16.83 8.91 9.41
CA GLY A 174 -16.91 7.55 8.88
C GLY A 174 -17.60 7.46 7.51
N LYS A 175 -17.95 8.59 6.87
CA LYS A 175 -18.54 8.59 5.53
C LYS A 175 -17.47 8.23 4.49
N LEU A 176 -17.78 7.25 3.65
CA LEU A 176 -16.93 6.86 2.51
C LEU A 176 -16.85 7.99 1.49
N MET A 177 -15.64 8.33 1.08
CA MET A 177 -15.33 9.44 0.18
C MET A 177 -14.68 9.03 -1.12
N ASP A 178 -13.91 7.94 -1.11
CA ASP A 178 -13.30 7.35 -2.30
C ASP A 178 -13.21 5.83 -2.11
N ASP A 179 -13.46 5.06 -3.16
CA ASP A 179 -13.22 3.61 -3.21
C ASP A 179 -12.56 3.27 -4.55
N ASN A 180 -11.31 2.81 -4.51
CA ASN A 180 -10.50 2.63 -5.71
C ASN A 180 -9.70 1.34 -5.66
N ASP A 181 -9.69 0.60 -6.77
CA ASP A 181 -8.71 -0.47 -6.96
C ASP A 181 -7.52 0.07 -7.77
N TYR A 182 -6.32 -0.07 -7.23
CA TYR A 182 -5.08 0.29 -7.91
C TYR A 182 -4.30 -0.96 -8.32
N THR A 183 -3.67 -0.92 -9.48
CA THR A 183 -2.63 -1.90 -9.86
C THR A 183 -1.31 -1.18 -10.14
N PHE A 184 -0.24 -1.67 -9.52
CA PHE A 184 1.12 -1.22 -9.75
C PHE A 184 1.96 -2.36 -10.33
N SER A 185 2.82 -2.01 -11.29
CA SER A 185 3.67 -2.96 -11.99
C SER A 185 5.15 -2.54 -11.90
N PRO A 186 6.09 -3.51 -11.84
CA PRO A 186 7.52 -3.23 -11.85
C PRO A 186 7.94 -2.33 -13.00
N GLY A 187 8.83 -1.36 -12.73
CA GLY A 187 9.35 -0.42 -13.73
C GLY A 187 8.32 0.54 -14.34
N LYS A 188 7.04 0.46 -13.93
CA LYS A 188 5.94 1.20 -14.57
C LYS A 188 5.10 2.02 -13.59
N ALA A 189 5.37 1.91 -12.29
CA ALA A 189 4.57 2.49 -11.23
C ALA A 189 3.08 2.08 -11.37
N MET A 190 2.16 3.03 -11.20
CA MET A 190 0.71 2.79 -11.29
C MET A 190 0.28 2.55 -12.73
N THR A 191 -0.19 1.33 -13.04
CA THR A 191 -0.63 0.92 -14.38
C THR A 191 -2.14 0.87 -14.56
N LYS A 192 -2.91 0.67 -13.48
CA LYS A 192 -4.38 0.66 -13.54
C LYS A 192 -4.99 1.37 -12.34
N LEU A 193 -6.11 2.04 -12.58
CA LEU A 193 -6.99 2.61 -11.58
C LEU A 193 -8.42 2.25 -11.98
N ASN A 194 -9.15 1.59 -11.10
CA ASN A 194 -10.59 1.41 -11.19
C ASN A 194 -11.23 2.26 -10.09
N ASP A 195 -11.85 3.37 -10.48
CA ASP A 195 -12.55 4.27 -9.58
C ASP A 195 -13.99 3.77 -9.42
N LYS A 196 -14.31 3.21 -8.25
CA LYS A 196 -15.65 2.71 -7.99
C LYS A 196 -16.51 3.91 -7.64
N LYS A 197 -17.46 4.22 -8.53
CA LYS A 197 -18.45 5.27 -8.29
C LYS A 197 -19.13 5.00 -6.95
N LEU A 198 -19.17 6.02 -6.10
CA LEU A 198 -19.91 6.07 -4.86
C LEU A 198 -21.36 6.49 -5.10
#